data_AF-A0A7R9BCT3-F1
#
_entry.id   AF-A0A7R9BCT3-F1
#
_cell.length_a   1.000
_cell.length_b   1.000
_cell.length_c   1.000
_cell.angle_alpha   90.00
_cell.angle_beta   90.00
_cell.angle_gamma   90.00
#
_symmetry.space_group_name_H-M   'P 1'
#
loop_
_entity.id
_entity.type
_entity.pdbx_description
1 polymer ?
#
loop_
_entity_poly.entity_id
_entity_poly.type
_entity_poly.pdbx_seq_one_letter_code
_entity_poly.pdbx_strand_id
1 'polypeptide(L)'
;AELSFWINIGDKNDNPPVFTQKIYVAEEIPENANTNALVTEVKALDKDTASPVTYDILEGNVGDAFYIENTTGKIRVKNQLDYESITA
;
A
#
# COMPACT_ATOMS: atom_id res chain seq x y z
N ALA A 1 42.62 -18.34 -30.84
CA ALA A 1 41.25 -18.33 -30.30
C ALA A 1 41.11 -17.10 -29.45
N GLU A 2 40.15 -16.22 -29.74
CA GLU A 2 39.88 -15.07 -28.88
C GLU A 2 39.08 -15.52 -27.66
N LEU A 3 39.49 -15.04 -26.48
CA LEU A 3 38.81 -15.27 -25.22
C LEU A 3 37.88 -14.09 -24.98
N SER A 4 36.57 -14.34 -25.00
CA SER A 4 35.56 -13.38 -24.53
C SER A 4 35.15 -13.73 -23.11
N PHE A 5 35.01 -12.73 -22.24
CA PHE A 5 34.37 -12.89 -20.94
C PHE A 5 33.31 -11.81 -20.73
N TRP A 6 32.24 -12.18 -20.01
CA TRP A 6 31.10 -11.32 -19.71
C TRP A 6 31.11 -11.01 -18.22
N ILE A 7 30.94 -9.74 -17.86
CA ILE A 7 30.73 -9.31 -16.49
C ILE A 7 29.23 -9.04 -16.32
N ASN A 8 28.62 -9.67 -15.32
CA ASN A 8 27.25 -9.38 -14.92
C ASN A 8 27.27 -8.49 -13.68
N ILE A 9 26.60 -7.35 -13.73
CA ILE A 9 26.43 -6.47 -12.58
C ILE A 9 25.05 -6.79 -11.98
N GLY A 10 25.07 -7.36 -10.77
CA GLY A 10 23.84 -7.64 -10.02
C GLY A 10 23.24 -6.36 -9.46
N ASP A 11 21.91 -6.28 -9.50
CA ASP A 11 21.14 -5.21 -8.89
C ASP A 11 21.22 -5.28 -7.35
N LYS A 12 21.22 -4.11 -6.70
CA LYS A 12 21.20 -3.99 -5.24
C LYS A 12 19.96 -3.18 -4.88
N ASN A 13 19.28 -3.59 -3.81
CA ASN A 13 18.19 -2.79 -3.28
C ASN A 13 18.74 -1.48 -2.67
N ASP A 14 18.70 -0.40 -3.46
CA ASP A 14 19.20 0.92 -3.08
C ASP A 14 18.22 2.05 -3.42
N ASN A 15 17.05 1.74 -3.99
CA ASN A 15 15.98 2.68 -4.24
C ASN A 15 14.80 2.37 -3.29
N PRO A 16 14.37 3.29 -2.42
CA PRO A 16 13.19 3.04 -1.59
C PRO A 16 11.91 3.06 -2.45
N PRO A 17 10.85 2.32 -2.06
CA PRO A 17 9.54 2.45 -2.66
C PRO A 17 9.00 3.89 -2.55
N VAL A 18 8.41 4.39 -3.64
CA VAL A 18 7.82 5.74 -3.69
C VAL A 18 6.36 5.65 -4.11
N PHE A 19 5.46 6.23 -3.31
CA PHE A 19 4.04 6.34 -3.67
C PHE A 19 3.84 7.14 -4.96
N THR A 20 2.92 6.69 -5.81
CA THR A 20 2.60 7.36 -7.08
C THR A 20 1.87 8.68 -6.88
N GLN A 21 1.25 8.89 -5.73
CA GLN A 21 0.60 10.13 -5.34
C GLN A 21 1.02 10.52 -3.91
N LYS A 22 1.12 11.83 -3.66
CA LYS A 22 1.40 12.35 -2.31
C LYS A 22 0.19 12.20 -1.38
N ILE A 23 -1.02 12.30 -1.94
CA ILE A 23 -2.30 12.22 -1.24
C ILE A 23 -3.22 11.38 -2.09
N TYR A 24 -3.80 10.33 -1.50
CA TYR A 24 -4.87 9.54 -2.07
C TYR A 24 -6.18 9.97 -1.42
N VAL A 25 -7.19 10.28 -2.23
CA VAL A 25 -8.54 10.65 -1.75
C VAL A 25 -9.46 9.51 -2.15
N ALA A 26 -10.11 8.90 -1.15
CA ALA A 26 -11.15 7.91 -1.38
C ALA A 26 -12.51 8.59 -1.60
N GLU A 27 -13.44 7.87 -2.23
CA GLU A 27 -14.84 8.27 -2.25
C GLU A 27 -15.46 8.14 -0.85
N GLU A 28 -16.56 8.84 -0.62
CA GLU A 28 -17.32 8.71 0.62
C GLU A 28 -17.84 7.28 0.77
N ILE A 29 -17.57 6.66 1.92
CA ILE A 29 -18.02 5.29 2.24
C ILE A 29 -19.18 5.39 3.23
N PRO A 30 -20.34 4.77 2.93
CA PRO A 30 -21.45 4.70 3.87
C PRO A 30 -21.07 3.96 5.17
N GLU A 31 -21.60 4.40 6.31
CA GLU A 31 -21.35 3.75 7.62
C GLU A 31 -21.80 2.28 7.66
N ASN A 32 -22.83 1.95 6.88
CA ASN A 32 -23.38 0.61 6.75
C ASN A 32 -22.66 -0.24 5.67
N ALA A 33 -21.50 0.22 5.18
CA ALA A 33 -20.71 -0.55 4.25
C ALA A 33 -20.31 -1.91 4.86
N ASN A 34 -20.38 -2.94 4.03
CA ASN A 34 -20.01 -4.29 4.45
C ASN A 34 -18.52 -4.35 4.81
N THR A 35 -18.16 -5.22 5.75
CA THR A 35 -16.76 -5.60 5.94
C THR A 35 -16.17 -6.13 4.62
N ASN A 36 -14.90 -5.83 4.39
CA ASN A 36 -14.17 -6.04 3.14
C ASN A 36 -14.60 -5.16 1.95
N ALA A 37 -15.51 -4.20 2.12
CA ALA A 37 -15.77 -3.19 1.09
C ALA A 37 -14.47 -2.44 0.75
N LEU A 38 -14.21 -2.26 -0.54
CA LEU A 38 -13.05 -1.51 -1.04
C LEU A 38 -13.26 -0.02 -0.78
N VAL A 39 -12.30 0.60 -0.11
CA VAL A 39 -12.28 2.05 0.14
C VAL A 39 -11.49 2.75 -0.95
N THR A 40 -10.24 2.31 -1.14
CA THR A 40 -9.34 2.84 -2.18
C THR A 40 -8.15 1.90 -2.38
N GLU A 41 -7.27 2.24 -3.32
CA GLU A 41 -6.01 1.54 -3.58
C GLU A 41 -4.87 2.54 -3.61
N VAL A 42 -3.82 2.29 -2.82
CA VAL A 42 -2.57 3.02 -2.88
C VAL A 42 -1.53 2.23 -3.68
N LYS A 43 -0.59 2.93 -4.29
CA LYS A 43 0.45 2.30 -5.11
C LYS A 43 1.80 2.95 -4.88
N ALA A 44 2.80 2.15 -4.52
CA ALA A 44 4.19 2.56 -4.52
C ALA A 44 5.00 1.74 -5.53
N LEU A 45 6.02 2.37 -6.09
CA LEU A 45 6.93 1.79 -7.06
C LEU A 45 8.35 1.85 -6.51
N ASP A 46 9.02 0.72 -6.59
CA ASP A 46 10.45 0.58 -6.34
C ASP A 46 11.14 0.35 -7.69
N LYS A 47 12.31 0.96 -7.90
CA LYS A 47 13.03 0.91 -9.19
C LYS A 47 13.94 -0.30 -9.31
N ASP A 48 14.16 -1.02 -8.22
CA ASP A 48 15.03 -2.18 -8.18
C ASP A 48 14.33 -3.40 -8.83
N THR A 49 15.12 -4.31 -9.36
CA THR A 49 14.69 -5.40 -10.26
C THR A 49 13.84 -6.48 -9.54
N ALA A 50 13.92 -6.55 -8.22
CA ALA A 50 13.23 -7.54 -7.39
C ALA A 50 12.81 -7.00 -6.03
N SER A 51 12.18 -5.83 -6.00
CA SER A 51 11.72 -5.20 -4.76
C SER A 51 10.20 -5.33 -4.57
N PRO A 52 9.73 -6.38 -3.85
CA PRO A 52 8.34 -6.46 -3.46
C PRO A 52 8.02 -5.32 -2.50
N VAL A 53 7.01 -4.54 -2.85
CA VAL A 53 6.49 -3.47 -1.99
C VAL A 53 5.44 -4.05 -1.05
N THR A 54 5.59 -3.75 0.24
CA THR A 54 4.61 -4.08 1.25
C THR A 54 4.00 -2.83 1.88
N TYR A 55 2.74 -2.91 2.30
CA TYR A 55 1.97 -1.79 2.81
C TYR A 55 1.48 -2.04 4.23
N ASP A 56 1.45 -0.97 5.04
CA ASP A 56 0.89 -0.97 6.39
C ASP A 56 0.26 0.39 6.71
N ILE A 57 -0.72 0.43 7.61
CA ILE A 57 -1.36 1.67 8.08
C ILE A 57 -0.74 2.04 9.42
N LEU A 58 0.09 3.10 9.42
CA LEU A 58 0.83 3.49 10.62
C LEU A 58 -0.01 4.26 11.63
N GLU A 59 -0.88 5.16 11.16
CA GLU A 59 -1.61 6.11 12.00
C GLU A 59 -2.97 6.46 11.38
N GLY A 60 -3.85 7.11 12.16
CA GLY A 60 -5.13 7.65 11.69
C GLY A 60 -6.26 6.62 11.52
N ASN A 61 -5.99 5.33 11.77
CA ASN A 61 -7.00 4.26 11.70
C ASN A 61 -7.77 4.10 13.01
N VAL A 62 -8.62 5.08 13.33
CA VAL A 62 -9.43 5.09 14.56
C VAL A 62 -10.30 3.83 14.63
N GLY A 63 -10.34 3.19 15.80
CA GLY A 63 -11.12 1.98 16.02
C GLY A 63 -10.67 0.77 15.21
N ASP A 64 -9.48 0.82 14.58
CA ASP A 64 -9.01 -0.21 13.65
C ASP A 64 -10.06 -0.49 12.56
N ALA A 65 -10.70 0.59 12.08
CA ALA A 65 -11.85 0.55 11.17
C ALA A 65 -11.49 0.01 9.78
N PHE A 66 -10.24 0.20 9.34
CA PHE A 66 -9.74 -0.22 8.03
C PHE A 66 -8.55 -1.16 8.13
N TYR A 67 -8.32 -1.94 7.08
CA TYR A 67 -7.08 -2.68 6.89
C TYR A 67 -6.55 -2.49 5.48
N ILE A 68 -5.23 -2.64 5.30
CA ILE A 68 -4.59 -2.63 3.99
C ILE A 68 -4.13 -4.04 3.63
N GLU A 69 -4.45 -4.47 2.42
CA GLU A 69 -3.86 -5.68 1.85
C GLU A 69 -2.37 -5.43 1.59
N ASN A 70 -1.52 -6.08 2.38
CA ASN A 70 -0.09 -5.81 2.45
C ASN A 70 0.64 -5.90 1.10
N THR A 71 0.17 -6.71 0.14
CA THR A 71 0.83 -6.89 -1.16
C THR A 71 0.19 -6.11 -2.31
N THR A 72 -1.06 -5.65 -2.15
CA THR A 72 -1.80 -4.98 -3.23
C THR A 72 -1.99 -3.49 -2.99
N GLY A 73 -1.84 -3.02 -1.74
CA GLY A 73 -2.08 -1.62 -1.37
C GLY A 73 -3.57 -1.26 -1.30
N LYS A 74 -4.48 -2.24 -1.42
CA LYS A 74 -5.91 -1.98 -1.33
C LYS A 74 -6.36 -1.83 0.12
N ILE A 75 -7.00 -0.71 0.42
CA ILE A 75 -7.57 -0.40 1.73
C ILE A 75 -9.04 -0.83 1.76
N ARG A 76 -9.43 -1.54 2.81
CA ARG A 76 -10.77 -2.10 2.98
C ARG A 76 -11.32 -1.87 4.37
N VAL A 77 -12.65 -1.87 4.45
CA VAL A 77 -13.38 -1.86 5.72
C VAL A 77 -13.07 -3.14 6.50
N LYS A 78 -12.60 -2.99 7.74
CA LYS A 78 -12.31 -4.09 8.67
C LYS A 78 -13.50 -4.36 9.58
N ASN A 79 -14.01 -3.30 10.20
CA ASN A 79 -15.08 -3.33 11.19
C ASN A 79 -16.25 -2.45 10.73
N GLN A 80 -17.40 -2.62 11.37
CA GLN A 80 -18.54 -1.73 11.12
C GLN A 80 -18.12 -0.28 11.39
N LEU A 81 -18.46 0.61 10.45
CA LEU A 81 -18.13 2.03 10.54
C LEU A 81 -19.19 2.74 11.36
N ASP A 82 -18.75 3.73 12.12
CA ASP A 82 -19.60 4.61 12.93
C ASP A 82 -18.93 5.97 12.95
N TYR A 83 -19.55 6.96 12.31
CA TYR A 83 -18.93 8.28 12.12
C TYR A 83 -18.75 9.02 13.46
N GLU A 84 -19.72 8.85 14.36
CA GLU A 84 -19.77 9.46 15.68
C GLU A 84 -18.64 8.96 16.59
N SER A 85 -18.19 7.71 16.40
CA SER A 85 -17.09 7.09 17.15
C SER A 85 -15.71 7.71 16.86
N ILE A 86 -15.58 8.61 15.88
CA ILE A 86 -14.34 9.32 15.57
C ILE A 86 -14.01 10.42 16.61
N THR A 87 -14.91 10.65 17.58
CA THR A 87 -14.76 11.71 18.58
C THR A 87 -13.90 11.28 19.78
N ALA A 88 -12.71 11.87 19.92
CA ALA A 88 -11.98 12.04 21.18
C ALA A 88 -11.24 13.39 21.18
#